data_AF-A0A9P2EDV7-F1
#
_entry.id   AF-A0A9P2EDV7-F1
#
_cell.length_a   1.000
_cell.length_b   1.000
_cell.length_c   1.000
_cell.angle_alpha   90.00
_cell.angle_beta   90.00
_cell.angle_gamma   90.00
#
_symmetry.space_group_name_H-M   'P 1'
#
loop_
_entity.id
_entity.type
_entity.pdbx_description
1 polymer ?
#
loop_
_entity_poly.entity_id
_entity_poly.type
_entity_poly.pdbx_seq_one_letter_code
_entity_poly.pdbx_strand_id
1 'polypeptide(L)'
;LNEATELKVEGINRGSKTLSVGLNRTATSVSESNKLTLSNTADTTVQCLAPLSWDGSETNPKNAILTLAPGSEITEGDAVMAIEAPENIQAGTYTGNLVFSINYE
;
A
#
# COMPACT_ATOMS: atom_id res chain seq x y z
N LEU A 1 12.50 11.28 -7.62
CA LEU A 1 11.54 10.26 -7.13
C LEU A 1 11.98 8.92 -7.69
N ASN A 2 11.72 7.78 -7.01
CA ASN A 2 11.88 6.49 -7.67
C ASN A 2 11.02 6.47 -8.95
N GLU A 3 11.49 5.83 -10.02
CA GLU A 3 10.74 5.77 -11.29
C GLU A 3 9.45 4.94 -11.15
N ALA A 4 9.41 4.01 -10.20
CA ALA A 4 8.22 3.22 -9.91
C ALA A 4 7.23 4.01 -9.04
N THR A 5 6.11 4.41 -9.65
CA THR A 5 4.94 5.04 -9.02
C THR A 5 3.83 4.05 -8.72
N GLU A 6 4.06 2.76 -8.91
CA GLU A 6 3.06 1.70 -8.75
C GLU A 6 3.65 0.48 -8.04
N LEU A 7 2.85 -0.12 -7.17
CA LEU A 7 3.12 -1.40 -6.53
C LEU A 7 2.03 -2.39 -6.92
N LYS A 8 2.44 -3.45 -7.63
CA LYS A 8 1.55 -4.54 -8.00
C LYS A 8 1.51 -5.59 -6.88
N VAL A 9 0.30 -6.02 -6.52
CA VAL A 9 0.03 -7.09 -5.56
C VAL A 9 -0.68 -8.21 -6.30
N GLU A 10 -0.06 -9.38 -6.37
CA GLU A 10 -0.60 -10.57 -7.04
C GLU A 10 -0.83 -11.68 -6.02
N GLY A 11 -1.89 -12.46 -6.20
CA GLY A 11 -2.25 -13.52 -5.27
C GLY A 11 -2.95 -14.71 -5.92
N ILE A 12 -2.86 -15.86 -5.23
CA ILE A 12 -3.51 -17.11 -5.61
C ILE A 12 -4.19 -17.67 -4.35
N ASN A 13 -5.50 -17.88 -4.42
CA ASN A 13 -6.29 -18.53 -3.37
C ASN A 13 -6.73 -19.93 -3.84
N ARG A 14 -6.21 -20.96 -3.16
CA ARG A 14 -6.58 -22.38 -3.36
C ARG A 14 -7.43 -22.93 -2.23
N GLY A 15 -7.91 -22.04 -1.39
CA GLY A 15 -8.52 -22.34 -0.12
C GLY A 15 -10.04 -22.17 -0.12
N SER A 16 -10.67 -22.61 0.97
CA SER A 16 -12.11 -22.50 1.20
C SER A 16 -12.56 -21.19 1.85
N LYS A 17 -11.62 -20.29 2.16
CA LYS A 17 -11.87 -19.00 2.81
C LYS A 17 -11.44 -17.83 1.93
N THR A 18 -11.84 -16.62 2.29
CA THR A 18 -11.44 -15.41 1.56
C THR A 18 -10.01 -15.05 1.94
N LEU A 19 -9.15 -14.88 0.93
CA LEU A 19 -7.81 -14.33 1.09
C LEU A 19 -7.86 -12.83 0.83
N SER A 20 -7.33 -12.02 1.72
CA SER A 20 -7.20 -10.57 1.50
C SER A 20 -5.82 -10.05 1.89
N VAL A 21 -5.35 -9.05 1.16
CA VAL A 21 -4.10 -8.33 1.41
C VAL A 21 -4.44 -6.86 1.66
N GLY A 22 -4.08 -6.35 2.83
CA GLY A 22 -4.27 -4.96 3.22
C GLY A 22 -2.99 -4.33 3.76
N LEU A 23 -3.07 -3.08 4.22
CA LEU A 23 -1.97 -2.44 4.94
C LEU A 23 -1.99 -2.81 6.42
N ASN A 24 -0.82 -3.15 6.96
CA ASN A 24 -0.62 -3.29 8.39
C ASN A 24 -0.49 -1.90 9.03
N ARG A 25 -1.61 -1.38 9.56
CA ARG A 25 -1.71 -0.01 10.10
C ARG A 25 -0.81 0.27 11.29
N THR A 26 -0.38 -0.74 12.04
CA THR A 26 0.51 -0.53 13.20
C THR A 26 1.98 -0.57 12.83
N ALA A 27 2.33 -1.11 11.66
CA ALA A 27 3.72 -1.27 11.21
C ALA A 27 4.09 -0.38 10.01
N THR A 28 3.10 0.22 9.33
CA THR A 28 3.31 1.06 8.14
C THR A 28 3.45 2.55 8.50
N SER A 29 4.15 3.32 7.67
CA SER A 29 4.29 4.79 7.79
C SER A 29 3.16 5.57 7.09
N VAL A 30 1.95 5.01 7.01
CA VAL A 30 0.82 5.56 6.23
C VAL A 30 -0.22 6.17 7.16
N SER A 31 -0.65 7.39 6.87
CA SER A 31 -1.68 8.11 7.63
C SER A 31 -3.09 7.54 7.40
N GLU A 32 -4.07 8.01 8.19
CA GLU A 32 -5.48 7.65 7.99
C GLU A 32 -6.04 8.11 6.64
N SER A 33 -5.45 9.16 6.04
CA SER A 33 -5.78 9.66 4.71
C SER A 33 -4.92 9.02 3.61
N ASN A 34 -4.42 7.80 3.83
CA ASN A 34 -3.60 7.06 2.87
C ASN A 34 -2.35 7.80 2.36
N LYS A 35 -1.73 8.64 3.17
CA LYS A 35 -0.48 9.30 2.77
C LYS A 35 0.71 8.58 3.40
N LEU A 36 1.62 8.09 2.57
CA LEU A 36 2.91 7.57 3.00
C LEU A 36 3.79 8.72 3.46
N THR A 37 4.14 8.73 4.74
CA THR A 37 5.13 9.64 5.29
C THR A 37 6.52 9.18 4.87
N LEU A 38 7.21 10.05 4.16
CA LEU A 38 8.58 9.88 3.70
C LEU A 38 9.49 10.84 4.47
N SER A 39 10.47 10.31 5.20
CA SER A 39 11.43 11.10 5.97
C SER A 39 12.74 11.24 5.20
N ASN A 40 13.31 12.44 5.16
CA ASN A 40 14.61 12.65 4.56
C ASN A 40 15.67 11.87 5.35
N THR A 41 16.57 11.18 4.65
CA THR A 41 17.57 10.29 5.26
C THR A 41 18.68 11.03 5.99
N ALA A 42 18.95 12.29 5.61
CA ALA A 42 19.96 13.14 6.24
C ALA A 42 19.38 14.01 7.37
N ASP A 43 18.10 14.36 7.31
CA ASP A 43 17.39 15.13 8.34
C ASP A 43 15.95 14.62 8.51
N THR A 44 15.70 13.83 9.54
CA THR A 44 14.39 13.22 9.79
C THR A 44 13.29 14.21 10.17
N THR A 45 13.62 15.48 10.43
CA THR A 45 12.64 16.55 10.65
C THR A 45 12.03 17.05 9.34
N VAL A 46 12.72 16.83 8.21
CA VAL A 46 12.21 17.11 6.88
C VAL A 46 11.42 15.91 6.38
N GLN A 47 10.11 16.07 6.24
CA GLN A 47 9.19 15.05 5.77
C GLN A 47 8.41 15.53 4.55
N CYS A 48 8.03 14.59 3.68
CA CYS A 48 7.02 14.81 2.65
C CYS A 48 5.99 13.68 2.70
N LEU A 49 4.85 13.92 2.06
CA LEU A 49 3.72 12.99 2.06
C LEU A 49 3.45 12.57 0.62
N ALA A 50 3.55 11.26 0.35
CA ALA A 50 3.15 10.69 -0.93
C ALA A 50 1.74 10.10 -0.81
N PRO A 51 0.73 10.62 -1.54
CA PRO A 51 -0.59 10.00 -1.58
C PRO A 51 -0.52 8.58 -2.12
N LEU A 52 -1.30 7.68 -1.52
CA LEU A 52 -1.49 6.31 -2.00
C LEU A 52 -2.95 6.13 -2.41
N SER A 53 -3.16 5.48 -3.54
CA SER A 53 -4.49 5.11 -4.01
C SER A 53 -4.48 3.70 -4.57
N TRP A 54 -5.53 2.95 -4.28
CA TRP A 54 -5.86 1.66 -4.88
C TRP A 54 -7.38 1.59 -4.95
N ASP A 55 -7.95 0.78 -5.84
CA ASP A 55 -9.40 0.66 -6.02
C ASP A 55 -10.19 1.96 -6.34
N GLY A 56 -9.50 3.08 -6.58
CA GLY A 56 -10.10 4.41 -6.73
C GLY A 56 -10.35 5.14 -5.41
N SER A 57 -9.94 4.58 -4.26
CA SER A 57 -10.06 5.23 -2.96
C SER A 57 -8.87 6.13 -2.63
N GLU A 58 -9.15 7.42 -2.41
CA GLU A 58 -8.18 8.43 -1.92
C GLU A 58 -8.11 8.48 -0.39
N THR A 59 -9.10 7.91 0.31
CA THR A 59 -9.18 7.87 1.77
C THR A 59 -9.67 6.50 2.19
N ASN A 60 -8.80 5.61 2.65
CA ASN A 60 -9.22 4.25 2.95
C ASN A 60 -8.78 3.79 4.32
N PRO A 61 -9.69 3.59 5.28
CA PRO A 61 -9.36 2.88 6.51
C PRO A 61 -9.73 1.38 6.48
N LYS A 62 -10.43 0.86 5.45
CA LYS A 62 -11.11 -0.45 5.56
C LYS A 62 -11.03 -1.42 4.38
N ASN A 63 -10.77 -0.99 3.14
CA ASN A 63 -10.71 -1.95 2.03
C ASN A 63 -9.33 -2.58 1.93
N ALA A 64 -9.31 -3.90 1.71
CA ALA A 64 -8.12 -4.60 1.28
C ALA A 64 -7.70 -4.12 -0.11
N ILE A 65 -6.41 -4.18 -0.39
CA ILE A 65 -5.81 -3.89 -1.70
C ILE A 65 -6.18 -5.00 -2.69
N LEU A 66 -6.09 -6.26 -2.25
CA LEU A 66 -6.48 -7.44 -3.01
C LEU A 66 -7.42 -8.29 -2.18
N THR A 67 -8.53 -8.75 -2.77
CA THR A 67 -9.46 -9.72 -2.17
C THR A 67 -9.73 -10.84 -3.16
N LEU A 68 -9.48 -12.09 -2.76
CA LEU A 68 -9.69 -13.28 -3.58
C LEU A 68 -10.68 -14.20 -2.86
N ALA A 69 -11.88 -14.33 -3.41
CA ALA A 69 -12.90 -15.25 -2.93
C ALA A 69 -12.44 -16.71 -3.04
N PRO A 70 -12.95 -17.62 -2.19
CA PRO A 70 -12.66 -19.05 -2.35
C PRO A 70 -13.18 -19.55 -3.69
N GLY A 71 -12.33 -20.28 -4.41
CA GLY A 71 -12.64 -20.90 -5.69
C GLY A 71 -12.91 -22.39 -5.54
N SER A 72 -13.53 -23.01 -6.55
CA SER A 72 -13.72 -24.46 -6.61
C SER A 72 -12.39 -25.21 -6.73
N GLU A 73 -11.37 -24.58 -7.33
CA GLU A 73 -10.02 -25.11 -7.48
C GLU A 73 -8.96 -24.03 -7.20
N ILE A 74 -8.98 -22.93 -7.97
CA ILE A 74 -8.04 -21.81 -7.84
C ILE A 74 -8.76 -20.50 -8.18
N THR A 75 -8.54 -19.47 -7.37
CA THR A 75 -8.85 -18.07 -7.71
C THR A 75 -7.55 -17.29 -7.78
N GLU A 76 -7.28 -16.62 -8.89
CA GLU A 76 -6.12 -15.74 -9.07
C GLU A 76 -6.59 -14.31 -9.26
N GLY A 77 -5.75 -13.36 -8.90
CA GLY A 77 -6.00 -11.96 -9.21
C GLY A 77 -4.88 -11.05 -8.75
N ASP A 78 -4.96 -9.83 -9.23
CA ASP A 78 -3.99 -8.79 -8.97
C ASP A 78 -4.66 -7.45 -8.71
N ALA A 79 -3.91 -6.58 -8.05
CA ALA A 79 -4.29 -5.21 -7.76
C ALA A 79 -3.06 -4.30 -7.86
N VAL A 80 -3.31 -3.03 -8.15
CA VAL A 80 -2.27 -2.00 -8.23
C VAL A 80 -2.55 -0.93 -7.18
N MET A 81 -1.51 -0.59 -6.43
CA MET A 81 -1.48 0.58 -5.55
C MET A 81 -0.58 1.63 -6.19
N ALA A 82 -1.15 2.79 -6.53
CA ALA A 82 -0.41 3.94 -6.98
C ALA A 82 0.24 4.67 -5.79
N ILE A 83 1.46 5.16 -6.02
CA ILE A 83 2.20 6.07 -5.16
C ILE A 83 2.35 7.36 -5.95
N GLU A 84 1.58 8.36 -5.58
CA GLU A 84 1.58 9.66 -6.25
C GLU A 84 2.79 10.49 -5.85
N ALA A 85 3.09 11.49 -6.68
CA ALA A 85 4.20 12.40 -6.42
C ALA A 85 3.99 13.12 -5.07
N PRO A 86 4.98 13.09 -4.16
CA PRO A 86 4.87 13.83 -2.92
C PRO A 86 4.87 15.34 -3.17
N GLU A 87 4.14 16.06 -2.33
CA GLU A 87 4.12 17.53 -2.35
C GLU A 87 5.22 18.10 -1.43
N ASN A 88 5.67 19.32 -1.70
CA ASN A 88 6.60 20.09 -0.86
C ASN A 88 7.97 19.41 -0.60
N ILE A 89 8.49 18.69 -1.60
CA ILE A 89 9.77 17.97 -1.51
C ILE A 89 10.95 18.96 -1.48
N GLN A 90 11.94 18.67 -0.63
CA GLN A 90 13.25 19.32 -0.64
C GLN A 90 14.30 18.39 -1.27
N ALA A 91 15.47 18.92 -1.64
CA ALA A 91 16.53 18.09 -2.20
C ALA A 91 17.00 17.03 -1.20
N GLY A 92 17.09 15.78 -1.63
CA GLY A 92 17.60 14.68 -0.80
C GLY A 92 17.03 13.32 -1.17
N THR A 93 17.40 12.33 -0.35
CA THR A 93 16.84 10.97 -0.41
C THR A 93 15.85 10.81 0.73
N TYR A 94 14.76 10.09 0.48
CA TYR A 94 13.69 9.89 1.44
C TYR A 94 13.39 8.41 1.61
N THR A 95 12.94 8.03 2.80
CA THR A 95 12.54 6.66 3.13
C THR A 95 11.23 6.62 3.90
N GLY A 96 10.45 5.57 3.70
CA GLY A 96 9.21 5.30 4.42
C GLY A 96 8.85 3.82 4.28
N ASN A 97 8.07 3.30 5.22
CA ASN A 97 7.76 1.88 5.28
C ASN A 97 6.32 1.59 4.84
N LEU A 98 6.17 0.66 3.91
CA LEU A 98 4.91 0.01 3.56
C LEU A 98 4.95 -1.44 4.04
N VAL A 99 4.03 -1.80 4.93
CA VAL A 99 3.93 -3.16 5.46
C VAL A 99 2.54 -3.68 5.14
N PHE A 100 2.48 -4.84 4.49
CA PHE A 100 1.22 -5.50 4.15
C PHE A 100 0.84 -6.53 5.21
N SER A 101 -0.46 -6.70 5.43
CA SER A 101 -1.04 -7.80 6.20
C SER A 101 -1.82 -8.72 5.28
N ILE A 102 -1.74 -10.02 5.54
CA ILE A 102 -2.47 -11.05 4.81
C ILE A 102 -3.46 -11.69 5.78
N ASN A 103 -4.74 -11.69 5.42
CA ASN A 103 -5.82 -12.30 6.20
C ASN A 103 -6.47 -13.42 5.40
N TYR A 104 -6.84 -14.51 6.07
CA TYR A 104 -7.49 -15.68 5.48
C TYR A 104 -8.63 -16.18 6.36
N GLU A 105 -9.86 -15.76 6.04
CA GLU A 105 -11.05 -15.91 6.90
C GLU A 105 -12.30 -16.43 6.18
#